data_AF-A0A7C5Y9V3-F1
#
_entry.id   AF-A0A7C5Y9V3-F1
#
_cell.length_a   1.000
_cell.length_b   1.000
_cell.length_c   1.000
_cell.angle_alpha   90.00
_cell.angle_beta   90.00
_cell.angle_gamma   90.00
#
_symmetry.space_group_name_H-M   'P 1'
#
loop_
_entity.id
_entity.type
_entity.pdbx_description
1 polymer ?
#
loop_
_entity_poly.entity_id
_entity_poly.type
_entity_poly.pdbx_seq_one_letter_code
_entity_poly.pdbx_strand_id
1 'polypeptide(L)'
;MGLAERGLEFLDKITERAGYRNTWIRVREADTNPDYGVLPYNRRVEDLIEFGVVNLDKPPGPTSHEVVAWVKKLFNIGKAGHGGTL
;
A
#
# COMPACT_ATOMS: atom_id res chain seq x y z
N MET A 1 1.61 21.47 8.96
CA MET A 1 2.10 20.39 8.10
C MET A 1 1.23 20.35 6.87
N GLY A 2 1.83 20.48 5.68
CA GLY A 2 1.11 20.46 4.41
C GLY A 2 0.56 19.07 4.08
N LEU A 3 -0.36 18.96 3.11
CA LEU A 3 -0.87 17.66 2.68
C LEU A 3 0.22 16.82 2.01
N ALA A 4 1.05 17.46 1.19
CA ALA A 4 2.20 16.82 0.56
C ALA A 4 3.18 16.25 1.60
N GLU A 5 3.40 16.98 2.69
CA GLU A 5 4.31 16.59 3.77
C GLU A 5 3.79 15.35 4.52
N ARG A 6 2.49 15.31 4.85
CA ARG A 6 1.82 14.11 5.40
C ARG A 6 1.89 12.91 4.45
N GLY A 7 1.85 13.16 3.14
CA GLY A 7 2.05 12.13 2.13
C GLY A 7 3.48 11.57 2.15
N LEU A 8 4.48 12.43 2.32
CA LEU A 8 5.89 12.02 2.45
C LEU A 8 6.12 11.19 3.72
N GLU A 9 5.53 11.55 4.87
CA GLU A 9 5.61 10.75 6.09
C GLU A 9 5.15 9.31 5.89
N PHE A 10 4.07 9.11 5.10
CA PHE A 10 3.59 7.79 4.75
C PHE A 10 4.63 7.00 3.95
N LEU A 11 5.29 7.63 2.97
CA LEU A 11 6.33 7.00 2.16
C LEU A 11 7.55 6.65 3.01
N ASP A 12 8.00 7.56 3.86
CA ASP A 12 9.16 7.34 4.74
C ASP A 12 8.93 6.14 5.65
N LYS A 13 7.73 6.00 6.22
CA LYS A 13 7.37 4.83 7.05
C LYS A 13 7.41 3.52 6.26
N ILE A 14 7.01 3.51 4.99
CA ILE A 14 7.12 2.30 4.14
C ILE A 14 8.59 1.96 3.93
N THR A 15 9.42 2.95 3.57
CA THR A 15 10.82 2.68 3.26
C THR A 15 11.62 2.27 4.48
N GLU A 16 11.35 2.88 5.64
CA GLU A 16 11.97 2.49 6.90
C GLU A 16 11.64 1.04 7.26
N ARG A 17 10.38 0.63 7.10
CA ARG A 17 9.97 -0.78 7.28
C ARG A 17 10.64 -1.73 6.30
N ALA A 18 10.95 -1.27 5.09
CA ALA A 18 11.69 -2.03 4.10
C ALA A 18 13.21 -2.01 4.34
N GLY A 19 13.68 -1.37 5.42
CA GLY A 19 15.07 -1.40 5.86
C GLY A 19 15.97 -0.37 5.18
N TYR A 20 15.41 0.67 4.54
CA TYR A 20 16.20 1.76 3.96
C TYR A 20 15.62 3.14 4.26
N ARG A 21 16.47 4.17 4.20
CA ARG A 21 16.07 5.57 4.40
C ARG A 21 16.26 6.35 3.11
N ASN A 22 15.23 7.09 2.72
CA ASN A 22 15.33 8.02 1.61
C ASN A 22 15.91 9.35 2.07
N THR A 23 16.73 9.97 1.22
CA THR A 23 17.13 11.37 1.37
C THR A 23 16.37 12.19 0.33
N TRP A 24 15.43 13.01 0.80
CA TRP A 24 14.65 13.88 -0.08
C TRP A 24 15.38 15.20 -0.30
N ILE A 25 15.59 15.59 -1.57
CA ILE A 25 16.07 16.92 -1.94
C ILE A 25 14.87 17.73 -2.42
N ARG A 26 14.47 18.73 -1.63
CA ARG A 26 13.34 19.59 -1.98
C ARG A 26 13.78 20.69 -2.93
N VAL A 27 13.37 20.59 -4.19
CA VAL A 27 13.73 21.57 -5.23
C VAL A 27 12.82 22.81 -5.16
N ARG A 28 11.56 22.65 -4.76
CA ARG A 28 10.57 23.75 -4.64
C ARG A 28 9.57 23.47 -3.53
N GLU A 29 9.06 24.55 -2.94
CA GLU A 29 7.92 24.51 -2.02
C GLU A 29 6.63 24.35 -2.83
N ALA A 30 5.91 23.25 -2.62
CA ALA A 30 4.62 22.99 -3.22
C ALA A 30 3.75 22.16 -2.26
N ASP A 31 2.43 22.33 -2.39
CA ASP A 31 1.42 21.52 -1.70
C ASP A 31 0.29 21.18 -2.70
N THR A 32 -0.66 20.34 -2.28
CA THR A 32 -1.81 19.93 -3.08
C THR A 32 -3.12 20.49 -2.52
N ASN A 33 -4.17 20.53 -3.34
CA ASN A 33 -5.50 20.94 -2.92
C ASN A 33 -6.21 19.77 -2.17
N PRO A 34 -6.77 20.01 -0.97
CA PRO A 34 -7.49 19.01 -0.17
C PRO A 34 -8.71 18.38 -0.86
N ASP A 35 -9.30 19.04 -1.85
CA ASP A 35 -10.50 18.57 -2.54
C ASP A 35 -10.21 17.37 -3.46
N TYR A 36 -8.94 17.03 -3.69
CA TYR A 36 -8.53 15.95 -4.58
C TYR A 36 -7.81 14.81 -3.86
N GLY A 37 -8.30 13.60 -4.09
CA GLY A 37 -7.71 12.37 -3.57
C GLY A 37 -7.89 12.21 -2.06
N VAL A 38 -7.32 11.13 -1.51
CA VAL A 38 -7.39 10.83 -0.08
C VAL A 38 -6.03 10.29 0.37
N LEU A 39 -5.50 10.88 1.45
CA LEU A 39 -4.26 10.40 2.05
C LEU A 39 -4.40 8.93 2.47
N PRO A 40 -3.35 8.09 2.32
CA PRO A 40 -3.47 6.64 2.51
C PRO A 40 -4.08 6.20 3.84
N TYR A 41 -3.72 6.87 4.95
CA TYR A 41 -4.28 6.55 6.28
C TYR A 41 -5.71 7.04 6.53
N ASN A 42 -6.25 7.87 5.63
CA ASN A 42 -7.59 8.43 5.73
C ASN A 42 -8.56 7.75 4.75
N ARG A 43 -8.08 6.78 3.94
CA ARG A 43 -8.92 6.02 3.01
C ARG A 43 -9.95 5.20 3.80
N ARG A 44 -11.15 5.06 3.24
CA ARG A 44 -12.17 4.17 3.80
C ARG A 44 -11.71 2.72 3.62
N VAL A 45 -12.29 1.81 4.38
CA VAL A 45 -11.90 0.39 4.37
C VAL A 45 -12.06 -0.21 2.98
N GLU A 46 -13.10 0.17 2.24
CA GLU A 46 -13.34 -0.31 0.88
C GLU A 46 -12.20 0.11 -0.06
N ASP A 47 -11.74 1.36 0.06
CA ASP A 47 -10.65 1.91 -0.74
C ASP A 47 -9.30 1.29 -0.33
N LEU A 48 -9.13 0.92 0.94
CA LEU A 48 -7.95 0.19 1.43
C LEU A 48 -7.88 -1.23 0.85
N ILE A 49 -9.03 -1.90 0.69
CA ILE A 49 -9.10 -3.24 0.09
C ILE A 49 -8.85 -3.18 -1.42
N GLU A 50 -9.50 -2.25 -2.12
CA GLU A 50 -9.39 -2.11 -3.58
C GLU A 50 -7.96 -1.75 -4.03
N PHE A 51 -7.28 -0.87 -3.29
CA PHE A 51 -5.95 -0.37 -3.63
C PHE A 51 -4.85 -0.89 -2.69
N GLY A 52 -5.10 -2.00 -2.01
CA GLY A 52 -4.23 -2.55 -0.97
C GLY A 52 -3.16 -3.51 -1.47
N VAL A 53 -2.11 -3.68 -0.66
CA VAL A 53 -1.10 -4.74 -0.80
C VAL A 53 -1.00 -5.47 0.54
N VAL A 54 -1.00 -6.80 0.50
CA VAL A 54 -0.83 -7.63 1.70
C VAL A 54 0.56 -8.23 1.69
N ASN A 55 1.36 -7.90 2.71
CA ASN A 55 2.61 -8.60 2.98
C ASN A 55 2.27 -9.91 3.71
N LEU A 56 2.12 -10.99 2.95
CA LEU A 56 1.61 -12.27 3.43
C LEU A 56 2.75 -13.25 3.68
N ASP A 57 2.80 -13.81 4.88
CA ASP A 57 3.65 -14.96 5.20
C ASP A 57 2.96 -16.24 4.73
N LYS A 58 3.44 -16.81 3.62
CA LYS A 58 2.76 -17.89 2.92
C LYS A 58 3.03 -19.22 3.64
N PRO A 59 2.01 -19.98 4.06
CA PRO A 59 2.23 -21.27 4.68
C PRO A 59 2.74 -22.32 3.69
N PRO A 60 3.45 -23.37 4.17
CA PRO A 60 3.75 -24.55 3.36
C PRO A 60 2.47 -25.33 3.05
N GLY A 61 2.41 -26.00 1.91
CA GLY A 61 1.25 -26.79 1.46
C GLY A 61 0.60 -26.24 0.20
N PRO A 62 -0.16 -25.12 0.25
CA PRO A 62 -0.82 -24.58 -0.93
C PRO A 62 0.17 -23.92 -1.88
N THR A 63 -0.16 -23.92 -3.17
CA THR A 63 0.52 -23.12 -4.19
C THR A 63 0.26 -21.63 -3.97
N SER A 64 1.14 -20.78 -4.51
CA SER A 64 0.95 -19.33 -4.47
C SER A 64 -0.36 -18.87 -5.12
N HIS A 65 -0.81 -19.56 -6.17
CA HIS A 65 -2.10 -19.29 -6.85
C HIS A 65 -3.31 -19.65 -5.97
N GLU A 66 -3.25 -20.75 -5.23
CA GLU A 66 -4.33 -21.13 -4.30
C GLU A 66 -4.49 -20.11 -3.17
N VAL A 67 -3.37 -19.63 -2.59
CA VAL A 67 -3.41 -18.60 -1.55
C VAL A 67 -4.03 -17.31 -2.10
N VAL A 68 -3.66 -16.87 -3.31
CA VAL A 68 -4.29 -15.72 -3.97
C VAL A 68 -5.80 -15.94 -4.15
N ALA A 69 -6.22 -17.14 -4.57
CA ALA A 69 -7.63 -17.47 -4.74
C ALA A 69 -8.41 -17.40 -3.41
N TRP A 70 -7.81 -17.85 -2.30
CA TRP A 70 -8.41 -17.74 -0.97
C TRP A 70 -8.53 -16.30 -0.50
N VAL A 71 -7.49 -15.49 -0.65
CA VAL A 71 -7.53 -14.05 -0.31
C VAL A 71 -8.61 -13.35 -1.14
N LYS A 72 -8.68 -13.61 -2.45
CA LYS A 72 -9.73 -13.07 -3.33
C LYS A 72 -11.13 -13.42 -2.84
N LYS A 73 -11.35 -14.69 -2.45
CA LYS A 73 -12.63 -15.17 -1.92
C LYS A 73 -12.97 -14.56 -0.56
N LEU A 74 -11.99 -14.46 0.33
CA LEU A 74 -12.17 -13.93 1.70
C LEU A 74 -12.63 -12.46 1.69
N PHE A 75 -12.01 -11.64 0.85
CA PHE A 75 -12.36 -10.23 0.71
C PHE A 75 -13.48 -9.96 -0.30
N ASN A 76 -13.98 -11.01 -0.97
CA ASN A 76 -15.01 -10.91 -2.01
C ASN A 76 -14.68 -9.89 -3.12
N ILE A 77 -13.44 -9.90 -3.60
CA ILE A 77 -12.93 -8.94 -4.59
C ILE A 77 -12.86 -9.53 -6.00
N GLY A 78 -12.97 -8.68 -7.02
CA GLY A 78 -12.95 -9.09 -8.43
C GLY A 78 -11.57 -9.57 -8.91
N LYS A 79 -10.48 -9.05 -8.34
CA LYS A 79 -9.11 -9.31 -8.80
C LYS A 79 -8.13 -9.38 -7.63
N ALA A 80 -7.20 -10.33 -7.70
CA ALA A 80 -6.04 -10.44 -6.81
C ALA A 80 -4.88 -11.10 -7.59
N GLY A 81 -3.64 -10.91 -7.15
CA GLY A 81 -2.44 -11.47 -7.75
C GLY A 81 -1.27 -11.51 -6.77
N HIS A 82 -0.17 -12.16 -7.14
CA HIS A 82 1.06 -12.21 -6.35
C HIS A 82 2.27 -11.69 -7.15
N GLY A 83 3.27 -11.15 -6.45
CA GLY A 83 4.50 -10.62 -7.06
C GLY A 83 5.48 -11.69 -7.56
N GLY A 84 5.29 -12.95 -7.18
CA GLY A 84 6.11 -14.08 -7.61
C GLY A 84 5.64 -15.38 -6.97
N THR A 85 5.88 -16.50 -7.64
CA THR A 85 5.55 -17.83 -7.11
C THR A 85 6.65 -18.26 -6.16
N LEU A 86 6.26 -18.55 -4.91
CA LEU A 86 7.05 -19.32 -3.94
C LEU A 86 6.74 -20.80 -4.04
#